data_AF-A0A2N9NFG9-F1
#
_entry.id   AF-A0A2N9NFG9-F1
#
_cell.length_a   1.000
_cell.length_b   1.000
_cell.length_c   1.000
_cell.angle_alpha   90.00
_cell.angle_beta   90.00
_cell.angle_gamma   90.00
#
_symmetry.space_group_name_H-M   'P 1'
#
loop_
_entity.id
_entity.type
_entity.pdbx_description
1 polymer ?
#
loop_
_entity_poly.entity_id
_entity_poly.type
_entity_poly.pdbx_seq_one_letter_code
_entity_poly.pdbx_strand_id
1 'polypeptide(L)'
;MRIFAVLSVVGLALGLSMGAARAQTDLVANGSFEAGPAGEREFTDWGWLGPADNNSNYGVAQSSVYPDVAAQGDYYAYFRGHPTDNSQDCLGTTVHLTVGALYNISYYLGTDGSTLGTGAAMWAVIGTSFGIDLTQDIMLTAFFPDSSNAIPYQRFSTNYLATTASPILSFHGINATNGIAATNAILLDNVSMTLTYPPLSLRFSPPNSLVFNWPFTNSPYRLQAIASLTATNWVTLTNVPANAGTNSQVVLAAPASQQFWRLTLP
;
A
#
# COMPACT_ATOMS: atom_id res chain seq x y z
N MET A 1 45.84 -22.90 44.83
CA MET A 1 44.72 -23.32 43.96
C MET A 1 44.00 -22.06 43.50
N ARG A 2 44.32 -21.57 42.29
CA ARG A 2 43.69 -20.37 41.70
C ARG A 2 42.62 -20.85 40.74
N ILE A 3 41.36 -20.48 41.00
CA ILE A 3 40.22 -20.75 40.12
C ILE A 3 40.23 -19.69 39.02
N PHE A 4 40.45 -20.10 37.78
CA PHE A 4 40.25 -19.25 36.61
C PHE A 4 38.76 -19.24 36.27
N ALA A 5 38.12 -18.09 36.41
CA ALA A 5 36.78 -17.86 35.86
C ALA A 5 36.92 -17.68 34.34
N VAL A 6 36.40 -18.63 33.58
CA VAL A 6 36.26 -18.49 32.12
C VAL A 6 35.03 -17.63 31.88
N LEU A 7 35.25 -16.34 31.59
CA LEU A 7 34.22 -15.50 30.98
C LEU A 7 34.07 -15.95 29.51
N SER A 8 33.00 -16.68 29.21
CA SER A 8 32.59 -16.89 27.81
C SER A 8 32.00 -15.60 27.28
N VAL A 9 32.76 -14.90 26.43
CA VAL A 9 32.26 -13.80 25.63
C VAL A 9 31.30 -14.38 24.59
N VAL A 10 29.99 -14.27 24.82
CA VAL A 10 28.98 -14.53 23.80
C VAL A 10 29.02 -13.35 22.84
N GLY A 11 29.70 -13.52 21.71
CA GLY A 11 29.69 -12.55 20.62
C GLY A 11 28.30 -12.46 20.01
N LEU A 12 27.61 -11.34 20.21
CA LEU A 12 26.33 -11.04 19.57
C LEU A 12 26.59 -10.60 18.12
N ALA A 13 26.53 -11.53 17.18
CA ALA A 13 26.51 -11.20 15.76
C ALA A 13 25.11 -10.74 15.36
N LEU A 14 24.92 -9.42 15.24
CA LEU A 14 23.71 -8.82 14.67
C LEU A 14 23.75 -8.97 13.14
N GLY A 15 23.37 -10.15 12.66
CA GLY A 15 23.11 -10.38 11.24
C GLY A 15 21.71 -9.91 10.89
N LEU A 16 21.57 -8.66 10.41
CA LEU A 16 20.40 -8.29 9.62
C LEU A 16 20.47 -9.09 8.32
N SER A 17 19.54 -10.02 8.15
CA SER A 17 19.43 -10.79 6.92
C SER A 17 18.15 -10.42 6.21
N MET A 18 18.31 -10.00 4.96
CA MET A 18 17.22 -9.98 4.01
C MET A 18 16.99 -11.44 3.62
N GLY A 19 16.08 -12.11 4.32
CA GLY A 19 15.53 -13.38 3.83
C GLY A 19 14.98 -13.17 2.42
N ALA A 20 15.11 -14.18 1.55
CA ALA A 20 14.61 -14.12 0.18
C ALA A 20 13.24 -13.46 0.16
N ALA A 21 13.15 -12.29 -0.49
CA ALA A 21 11.90 -11.56 -0.65
C ALA A 21 10.95 -12.51 -1.37
N ARG A 22 10.02 -13.12 -0.63
CA ARG A 22 8.86 -13.73 -1.28
C ARG A 22 8.16 -12.56 -1.96
N ALA A 23 8.06 -12.62 -3.29
CA ALA A 23 7.23 -11.71 -4.04
C ALA A 23 5.86 -11.70 -3.36
N GLN A 24 5.52 -10.55 -2.79
CA GLN A 24 4.29 -10.41 -2.05
C GLN A 24 3.18 -10.32 -3.08
N THR A 25 2.15 -11.16 -2.93
CA THR A 25 1.01 -11.14 -3.84
C THR A 25 0.36 -9.76 -3.76
N ASP A 26 0.27 -9.10 -4.90
CA ASP A 26 -0.52 -7.89 -5.04
C ASP A 26 -2.00 -8.25 -4.92
N LEU A 27 -2.72 -7.48 -4.11
CA LEU A 27 -4.15 -7.66 -3.88
C LEU A 27 -5.01 -6.89 -4.88
N VAL A 28 -4.41 -5.99 -5.66
CA VAL A 28 -5.12 -5.25 -6.72
C VAL A 28 -4.97 -6.03 -8.03
N ALA A 29 -6.05 -6.70 -8.43
CA ALA A 29 -6.11 -7.34 -9.74
C ALA A 29 -6.09 -6.28 -10.85
N ASN A 30 -5.29 -6.52 -11.88
CA ASN A 30 -5.15 -5.63 -13.04
C ASN A 30 -4.90 -4.15 -12.68
N GLY A 31 -4.09 -3.90 -11.65
CA GLY A 31 -3.76 -2.53 -11.24
C GLY A 31 -2.86 -1.76 -12.21
N SER A 32 -2.25 -2.46 -13.18
CA SER A 32 -1.52 -1.88 -14.32
C SER A 32 -2.37 -1.72 -15.57
N PHE A 33 -3.67 -2.08 -15.53
CA PHE A 33 -4.62 -1.91 -16.64
C PHE A 33 -4.28 -2.65 -17.96
N GLU A 34 -3.37 -3.62 -17.93
CA GLU A 34 -2.91 -4.38 -19.10
C GLU A 34 -3.92 -5.46 -19.56
N ALA A 35 -4.89 -5.82 -18.72
CA ALA A 35 -5.88 -6.82 -19.04
C ALA A 35 -7.17 -6.22 -19.61
N GLY A 36 -7.66 -6.83 -20.70
CA GLY A 36 -8.93 -6.50 -21.35
C GLY A 36 -8.83 -5.45 -22.46
N PRO A 37 -9.98 -4.98 -22.97
CA PRO A 37 -9.99 -3.96 -24.01
C PRO A 37 -9.68 -2.57 -23.43
N ALA A 38 -9.01 -1.73 -24.22
CA ALA A 38 -9.04 -0.29 -23.99
C ALA A 38 -10.40 0.27 -24.43
N GLY A 39 -10.86 1.31 -23.74
CA GLY A 39 -12.15 1.92 -24.01
C GLY A 39 -12.70 2.69 -22.82
N GLU A 40 -13.72 3.50 -23.08
CA GLU A 40 -14.50 4.17 -22.06
C GLU A 40 -15.19 3.14 -21.15
N ARG A 41 -14.98 3.29 -19.83
CA ARG A 41 -15.53 2.42 -18.77
C ARG A 41 -15.15 0.94 -18.88
N GLU A 42 -14.16 0.61 -19.70
CA GLU A 42 -13.62 -0.74 -19.85
C GLU A 42 -12.52 -0.99 -18.81
N PHE A 43 -12.90 -1.42 -17.60
CA PHE A 43 -11.96 -1.75 -16.53
C PHE A 43 -12.07 -3.21 -16.09
N THR A 44 -11.22 -4.07 -16.63
CA THR A 44 -11.15 -5.49 -16.22
C THR A 44 -10.73 -5.62 -14.76
N ASP A 45 -11.50 -6.37 -13.97
CA ASP A 45 -11.31 -6.63 -12.53
C ASP A 45 -11.56 -5.44 -11.58
N TRP A 46 -12.13 -4.34 -12.08
CA TRP A 46 -12.56 -3.20 -11.28
C TRP A 46 -14.09 -3.08 -11.30
N GLY A 47 -14.73 -3.58 -10.24
CA GLY A 47 -16.19 -3.74 -10.18
C GLY A 47 -16.99 -2.50 -9.77
N TRP A 48 -16.34 -1.44 -9.26
CA TRP A 48 -17.02 -0.23 -8.82
C TRP A 48 -16.78 0.91 -9.80
N LEU A 49 -17.82 1.28 -10.53
CA LEU A 49 -17.79 2.33 -11.54
C LEU A 49 -18.82 3.40 -11.18
N GLY A 50 -18.36 4.64 -11.04
CA GLY A 50 -19.21 5.82 -10.81
C GLY A 50 -19.96 6.23 -12.07
N PRO A 51 -20.99 7.07 -11.94
CA PRO A 51 -21.63 7.65 -13.13
C PRO A 51 -20.62 8.49 -13.92
N ALA A 52 -20.52 8.26 -15.22
CA ALA A 52 -20.08 9.29 -16.16
C ALA A 52 -21.32 10.12 -16.55
N ASP A 53 -21.19 11.43 -16.63
CA ASP A 53 -22.24 12.30 -17.19
C ASP A 53 -22.00 12.53 -18.70
N ASN A 54 -22.84 13.35 -19.34
CA ASN A 54 -22.72 13.63 -20.77
C ASN A 54 -21.46 14.43 -21.16
N ASN A 55 -20.69 14.90 -20.19
CA ASN A 55 -19.50 15.73 -20.37
C ASN A 55 -18.25 15.11 -19.71
N SER A 56 -18.34 13.90 -19.17
CA SER A 56 -17.22 13.15 -18.58
C SER A 56 -16.95 11.84 -19.31
N ASN A 57 -15.70 11.39 -19.24
CA ASN A 57 -15.29 10.09 -19.76
C ASN A 57 -14.07 9.62 -18.97
N TYR A 58 -14.12 8.37 -18.54
CA TYR A 58 -12.99 7.69 -17.95
C TYR A 58 -12.95 6.26 -18.48
N GLY A 59 -11.75 5.71 -18.58
CA GLY A 59 -11.54 4.42 -19.20
C GLY A 59 -10.08 4.00 -19.18
N VAL A 60 -9.79 2.97 -19.96
CA VAL A 60 -8.42 2.50 -20.21
C VAL A 60 -7.98 2.97 -21.59
N ALA A 61 -6.79 3.55 -21.68
CA ALA A 61 -6.17 3.98 -22.93
C ALA A 61 -4.85 3.25 -23.15
N GLN A 62 -4.50 3.06 -24.43
CA GLN A 62 -3.20 2.55 -24.82
C GLN A 62 -2.19 3.70 -24.93
N SER A 63 -0.99 3.47 -24.42
CA SER A 63 0.18 4.32 -24.55
C SER A 63 0.46 4.64 -26.00
N SER A 64 0.87 5.88 -26.24
CA SER A 64 1.32 6.36 -27.54
C SER A 64 2.62 7.15 -27.39
N VAL A 65 2.58 8.47 -27.51
CA VAL A 65 3.73 9.36 -27.31
C VAL A 65 3.47 10.26 -26.12
N TYR A 66 4.55 10.71 -25.47
CA TYR A 66 4.42 11.64 -24.34
C TYR A 66 3.51 12.82 -24.73
N PRO A 67 2.53 13.18 -23.89
CA PRO A 67 2.35 12.76 -22.49
C PRO A 67 1.45 11.53 -22.24
N ASP A 68 0.95 10.87 -23.29
CA ASP A 68 0.09 9.69 -23.23
C ASP A 68 0.91 8.39 -23.11
N VAL A 69 1.67 8.23 -22.02
CA VAL A 69 2.55 7.07 -21.83
C VAL A 69 2.30 6.48 -20.45
N ALA A 70 1.97 5.18 -20.38
CA ALA A 70 1.78 4.44 -19.12
C ALA A 70 3.01 4.51 -18.22
N ALA A 71 2.79 4.48 -16.91
CA ALA A 71 3.86 4.35 -15.92
C ALA A 71 4.45 2.94 -15.96
N GLN A 72 3.63 1.93 -16.28
CA GLN A 72 4.02 0.54 -16.44
C GLN A 72 3.28 -0.07 -17.63
N GLY A 73 4.02 -0.73 -18.52
CA GLY A 73 3.42 -1.46 -19.63
C GLY A 73 2.95 -0.54 -20.75
N ASP A 74 1.84 -0.89 -21.37
CA ASP A 74 1.28 -0.25 -22.54
C ASP A 74 -0.07 0.42 -22.26
N TYR A 75 -0.72 0.22 -21.12
CA TYR A 75 -2.05 0.76 -20.83
C TYR A 75 -2.11 1.55 -19.51
N TYR A 76 -3.05 2.48 -19.42
CA TYR A 76 -3.29 3.27 -18.22
C TYR A 76 -4.76 3.69 -18.11
N ALA A 77 -5.20 4.02 -16.90
CA ALA A 77 -6.51 4.60 -16.66
C ALA A 77 -6.48 6.12 -16.83
N TYR A 78 -7.51 6.69 -17.45
CA TYR A 78 -7.68 8.13 -17.61
C TYR A 78 -9.01 8.60 -17.03
N PHE A 79 -9.03 9.84 -16.52
CA PHE A 79 -10.20 10.49 -15.91
C PHE A 79 -10.40 11.88 -16.50
N ARG A 80 -11.55 12.12 -17.13
CA ARG A 80 -11.93 13.41 -17.73
C ARG A 80 -13.23 13.93 -17.08
N GLY A 81 -13.28 13.88 -15.74
CA GLY A 81 -14.47 14.18 -14.94
C GLY A 81 -14.94 15.64 -15.04
N HIS A 82 -16.25 15.88 -15.00
CA HIS A 82 -16.86 17.21 -15.16
C HIS A 82 -17.50 17.72 -13.85
N PRO A 83 -17.14 18.91 -13.32
CA PRO A 83 -17.55 19.34 -11.99
C PRO A 83 -18.98 19.92 -11.91
N THR A 84 -19.67 20.20 -13.02
CA THR A 84 -20.87 21.06 -12.98
C THR A 84 -22.16 20.37 -12.56
N ASP A 85 -22.19 19.04 -12.38
CA ASP A 85 -23.40 18.32 -11.98
C ASP A 85 -23.21 17.36 -10.78
N ASN A 86 -22.04 17.43 -10.12
CA ASN A 86 -21.59 16.51 -9.06
C ASN A 86 -21.28 15.07 -9.52
N SER A 87 -21.27 14.78 -10.83
CA SER A 87 -20.70 13.53 -11.32
C SER A 87 -19.19 13.53 -11.10
N GLN A 88 -18.69 12.41 -10.58
CA GLN A 88 -17.27 12.17 -10.42
C GLN A 88 -16.97 10.91 -11.21
N ASP A 89 -15.89 10.93 -11.97
CA ASP A 89 -15.39 9.72 -12.61
C ASP A 89 -14.77 8.87 -11.50
N CYS A 90 -15.52 7.89 -11.02
CA CYS A 90 -15.12 7.03 -9.92
C CYS A 90 -14.74 5.65 -10.44
N LEU A 91 -13.59 5.16 -10.01
CA LEU A 91 -13.11 3.81 -10.26
C LEU A 91 -12.76 3.17 -8.92
N GLY A 92 -13.17 1.94 -8.69
CA GLY A 92 -12.81 1.25 -7.45
C GLY A 92 -12.82 -0.26 -7.56
N THR A 93 -12.10 -0.87 -6.63
CA THR A 93 -12.03 -2.32 -6.47
C THR A 93 -12.10 -2.70 -5.01
N THR A 94 -12.76 -3.81 -4.71
CA THR A 94 -12.80 -4.36 -3.35
C THR A 94 -11.53 -5.18 -3.12
N VAL A 95 -10.79 -4.86 -2.07
CA VAL A 95 -9.61 -5.62 -1.65
C VAL A 95 -9.95 -6.47 -0.44
N HIS A 96 -9.37 -7.67 -0.34
CA HIS A 96 -9.61 -8.59 0.78
C HIS A 96 -8.43 -8.59 1.75
N LEU A 97 -8.68 -8.09 2.97
CA LEU A 97 -7.65 -7.79 3.96
C LEU A 97 -7.85 -8.59 5.24
N THR A 98 -6.73 -8.87 5.92
CA THR A 98 -6.73 -9.37 7.28
C THR A 98 -6.81 -8.18 8.24
N VAL A 99 -7.88 -8.07 9.01
CA VAL A 99 -8.04 -6.98 10.01
C VAL A 99 -6.87 -6.99 10.99
N GLY A 100 -6.30 -5.82 11.23
CA GLY A 100 -5.09 -5.58 12.01
C GLY A 100 -3.80 -5.71 11.19
N ALA A 101 -3.79 -6.30 10.00
CA ALA A 101 -2.59 -6.33 9.18
C ALA A 101 -2.30 -4.95 8.56
N LEU A 102 -1.01 -4.66 8.38
CA LEU A 102 -0.54 -3.48 7.67
C LEU A 102 -0.36 -3.80 6.19
N TYR A 103 -0.77 -2.91 5.30
CA TYR A 103 -0.62 -3.03 3.85
C TYR A 103 0.06 -1.79 3.30
N ASN A 104 0.96 -1.95 2.33
CA ASN A 104 1.47 -0.85 1.55
C ASN A 104 0.60 -0.69 0.31
N ILE A 105 0.00 0.49 0.17
CA ILE A 105 -0.75 0.89 -1.02
C ILE A 105 0.19 1.77 -1.85
N SER A 106 0.24 1.56 -3.16
CA SER A 106 0.98 2.41 -4.08
C SER A 106 0.25 2.57 -5.40
N TYR A 107 0.40 3.73 -6.04
CA TYR A 107 -0.15 4.05 -7.35
C TYR A 107 0.61 5.24 -7.94
N TYR A 108 0.44 5.48 -9.23
CA TYR A 108 1.03 6.60 -9.93
C TYR A 108 -0.06 7.52 -10.48
N LEU A 109 0.09 8.82 -10.28
CA LEU A 109 -0.79 9.84 -10.86
C LEU A 109 -0.01 10.81 -11.73
N GLY A 110 -0.59 11.21 -12.86
CA GLY A 110 -0.02 12.17 -13.81
C GLY A 110 -1.13 12.94 -14.54
N THR A 111 -0.75 13.77 -15.50
CA THR A 111 -1.69 14.43 -16.41
C THR A 111 -1.16 14.37 -17.84
N ASP A 112 -2.05 14.24 -18.82
CA ASP A 112 -1.72 14.28 -20.26
C ASP A 112 -1.69 15.71 -20.84
N GLY A 113 -1.87 16.73 -20.01
CA GLY A 113 -1.94 18.10 -20.47
C GLY A 113 -2.10 19.14 -19.37
N SER A 114 -2.42 20.36 -19.78
CA SER A 114 -2.66 21.50 -18.88
C SER A 114 -3.86 21.24 -17.96
N THR A 115 -3.68 21.53 -16.69
CA THR A 115 -4.70 21.53 -15.63
C THR A 115 -4.94 22.92 -15.05
N LEU A 116 -4.21 23.93 -15.53
CA LEU A 116 -4.30 25.31 -15.04
C LEU A 116 -5.73 25.85 -15.08
N GLY A 117 -6.25 26.26 -13.93
CA GLY A 117 -7.58 26.90 -13.83
C GLY A 117 -8.77 25.98 -14.16
N THR A 118 -8.57 24.66 -14.16
CA THR A 118 -9.62 23.66 -14.40
C THR A 118 -10.30 23.17 -13.11
N GLY A 119 -9.65 23.29 -11.96
CA GLY A 119 -10.14 22.65 -10.73
C GLY A 119 -9.92 21.13 -10.72
N ALA A 120 -8.97 20.64 -11.52
CA ALA A 120 -8.58 19.24 -11.56
C ALA A 120 -8.24 18.68 -10.18
N ALA A 121 -8.76 17.50 -9.89
CA ALA A 121 -8.55 16.81 -8.63
C ALA A 121 -8.64 15.30 -8.80
N MET A 122 -7.79 14.57 -8.07
CA MET A 122 -7.92 13.14 -7.85
C MET A 122 -7.88 12.85 -6.37
N TRP A 123 -8.92 12.21 -5.85
CA TRP A 123 -8.93 11.67 -4.49
C TRP A 123 -8.80 10.16 -4.54
N ALA A 124 -7.75 9.64 -3.92
CA ALA A 124 -7.58 8.22 -3.65
C ALA A 124 -8.06 7.94 -2.23
N VAL A 125 -9.02 7.04 -2.09
CA VAL A 125 -9.75 6.79 -0.84
C VAL A 125 -9.83 5.28 -0.59
N ILE A 126 -9.81 4.89 0.69
CA ILE A 126 -10.09 3.51 1.08
C ILE A 126 -11.07 3.47 2.25
N GLY A 127 -12.13 2.68 2.11
CA GLY A 127 -13.16 2.62 3.16
C GLY A 127 -14.31 1.68 2.83
N THR A 128 -15.44 1.87 3.50
CA THR A 128 -16.64 1.03 3.30
C THR A 128 -17.61 1.60 2.27
N SER A 129 -17.45 2.89 1.94
CA SER A 129 -18.23 3.55 0.90
C SER A 129 -17.45 3.58 -0.41
N PHE A 130 -18.16 3.48 -1.54
CA PHE A 130 -17.56 3.74 -2.84
C PHE A 130 -17.44 5.23 -3.13
N GLY A 131 -18.39 6.06 -2.67
CA GLY A 131 -18.24 7.53 -2.68
C GLY A 131 -17.34 8.00 -1.54
N ILE A 132 -17.00 9.29 -1.51
CA ILE A 132 -16.19 9.87 -0.44
C ILE A 132 -17.07 10.16 0.80
N ASP A 133 -17.01 9.31 1.82
CA ASP A 133 -17.56 9.55 3.15
C ASP A 133 -16.42 9.75 4.16
N LEU A 134 -16.10 11.00 4.48
CA LEU A 134 -15.00 11.35 5.40
C LEU A 134 -15.21 10.84 6.85
N THR A 135 -16.38 10.29 7.18
CA THR A 135 -16.63 9.69 8.50
C THR A 135 -16.30 8.20 8.53
N GLN A 136 -16.25 7.53 7.38
CA GLN A 136 -16.04 6.09 7.25
C GLN A 136 -14.79 5.73 6.46
N ASP A 137 -14.36 6.62 5.57
CA ASP A 137 -13.29 6.37 4.63
C ASP A 137 -12.02 7.15 5.01
N ILE A 138 -10.89 6.60 4.59
CA ILE A 138 -9.57 7.20 4.77
C ILE A 138 -9.12 7.80 3.45
N MET A 139 -8.91 9.12 3.46
CA MET A 139 -8.25 9.83 2.37
C MET A 139 -6.77 9.44 2.33
N LEU A 140 -6.35 8.77 1.25
CA LEU A 140 -4.96 8.34 1.04
C LEU A 140 -4.13 9.43 0.37
N THR A 141 -4.71 10.09 -0.63
CA THR A 141 -4.08 11.20 -1.37
C THR A 141 -5.16 12.10 -1.92
N ALA A 142 -4.92 13.41 -1.87
CA ALA A 142 -5.65 14.40 -2.62
C ALA A 142 -4.66 15.11 -3.56
N PHE A 143 -4.75 14.82 -4.85
CA PHE A 143 -3.88 15.34 -5.90
C PHE A 143 -4.58 16.48 -6.63
N PHE A 144 -4.03 17.69 -6.54
CA PHE A 144 -4.60 18.91 -7.11
C PHE A 144 -3.60 19.53 -8.12
N PRO A 145 -3.53 18.99 -9.34
CA PRO A 145 -2.62 19.52 -10.35
C PRO A 145 -3.08 20.91 -10.82
N ASP A 146 -2.14 21.87 -10.84
CA ASP A 146 -2.35 23.23 -11.33
C ASP A 146 -1.14 23.64 -12.19
N SER A 147 -1.09 23.10 -13.42
CA SER A 147 0.05 23.25 -14.32
C SER A 147 -0.41 23.61 -15.72
N SER A 148 0.36 24.48 -16.40
CA SER A 148 0.14 24.81 -17.81
C SER A 148 0.60 23.70 -18.77
N ASN A 149 1.31 22.69 -18.27
CA ASN A 149 1.83 21.55 -19.03
C ASN A 149 1.43 20.23 -18.37
N ALA A 150 1.53 19.14 -19.14
CA ALA A 150 1.43 17.78 -18.64
C ALA A 150 2.38 17.55 -17.45
N ILE A 151 1.88 16.88 -16.41
CA ILE A 151 2.64 16.51 -15.23
C ILE A 151 3.03 15.04 -15.38
N PRO A 152 4.34 14.71 -15.43
CA PRO A 152 4.79 13.32 -15.45
C PRO A 152 4.26 12.54 -14.24
N TYR A 153 4.12 11.22 -14.41
CA TYR A 153 3.70 10.34 -13.33
C TYR A 153 4.53 10.52 -12.05
N GLN A 154 3.83 10.68 -10.93
CA GLN A 154 4.38 10.73 -9.59
C GLN A 154 3.88 9.52 -8.82
N ARG A 155 4.80 8.85 -8.11
CA ARG A 155 4.45 7.73 -7.25
C ARG A 155 3.91 8.22 -5.92
N PHE A 156 2.75 7.72 -5.54
CA PHE A 156 2.17 7.85 -4.21
C PHE A 156 2.26 6.49 -3.51
N SER A 157 2.55 6.52 -2.21
CA SER A 157 2.57 5.30 -1.40
C SER A 157 2.33 5.62 0.07
N THR A 158 1.55 4.77 0.73
CA THR A 158 1.27 4.87 2.16
C THR A 158 1.02 3.49 2.77
N ASN A 159 1.24 3.39 4.09
CA ASN A 159 0.89 2.19 4.83
C ASN A 159 -0.51 2.35 5.43
N TYR A 160 -1.36 1.38 5.16
CA TYR A 160 -2.74 1.29 5.63
C TYR A 160 -2.87 0.16 6.65
N LEU A 161 -3.34 0.49 7.86
CA LEU A 161 -3.69 -0.50 8.86
C LEU A 161 -5.14 -0.95 8.62
N ALA A 162 -5.33 -2.21 8.25
CA ALA A 162 -6.66 -2.73 7.94
C ALA A 162 -7.56 -2.74 9.18
N THR A 163 -8.61 -1.92 9.16
CA THR A 163 -9.67 -1.92 10.19
C THR A 163 -10.91 -2.68 9.75
N THR A 164 -11.04 -2.93 8.45
CA THR A 164 -12.13 -3.68 7.81
C THR A 164 -11.54 -4.76 6.90
N ALA A 165 -12.26 -5.87 6.73
CA ALA A 165 -11.78 -7.03 5.98
C ALA A 165 -11.98 -6.89 4.46
N SER A 166 -12.87 -6.00 4.02
CA SER A 166 -13.20 -5.82 2.60
C SER A 166 -13.52 -4.37 2.27
N PRO A 167 -12.57 -3.44 2.47
CA PRO A 167 -12.76 -2.07 2.01
C PRO A 167 -12.72 -1.98 0.48
N ILE A 168 -13.23 -0.87 -0.02
CA ILE A 168 -13.11 -0.45 -1.41
C ILE A 168 -11.94 0.51 -1.49
N LEU A 169 -10.95 0.22 -2.35
CA LEU A 169 -9.95 1.20 -2.78
C LEU A 169 -10.54 1.92 -4.00
N SER A 170 -10.76 3.22 -3.89
CA SER A 170 -11.39 4.04 -4.93
C SER A 170 -10.56 5.26 -5.31
N PHE A 171 -10.78 5.69 -6.55
CA PHE A 171 -10.17 6.85 -7.19
C PHE A 171 -11.29 7.70 -7.75
N HIS A 172 -11.34 8.97 -7.35
CA HIS A 172 -12.35 9.94 -7.73
C HIS A 172 -11.69 11.07 -8.49
N GLY A 173 -11.84 11.06 -9.82
CA GLY A 173 -11.21 12.02 -10.72
C GLY A 173 -12.19 13.10 -11.21
N ILE A 174 -11.72 14.34 -11.23
CA ILE A 174 -12.35 15.49 -11.89
C ILE A 174 -11.25 16.22 -12.67
N ASN A 175 -11.50 16.62 -13.92
CA ASN A 175 -10.52 17.37 -14.73
C ASN A 175 -11.10 18.44 -15.66
N ALA A 176 -12.36 18.85 -15.53
CA ALA A 176 -12.93 19.73 -16.55
C ALA A 176 -12.66 21.23 -16.37
N THR A 177 -12.24 21.82 -17.48
CA THR A 177 -12.19 23.25 -17.75
C THR A 177 -13.61 23.84 -17.80
N ASN A 178 -14.08 24.45 -16.71
CA ASN A 178 -15.17 25.45 -16.70
C ASN A 178 -16.38 25.17 -17.65
N GLY A 179 -16.92 23.96 -17.72
CA GLY A 179 -18.13 23.66 -18.51
C GLY A 179 -17.92 23.27 -19.98
N ILE A 180 -16.69 22.98 -20.41
CA ILE A 180 -16.36 22.48 -21.77
C ILE A 180 -15.78 21.08 -21.64
N ALA A 181 -16.05 20.19 -22.63
CA ALA A 181 -15.48 18.86 -22.71
C ALA A 181 -13.97 18.87 -22.40
N ALA A 182 -13.57 18.14 -21.35
CA ALA A 182 -12.18 18.09 -20.92
C ALA A 182 -11.33 17.45 -22.03
N THR A 183 -10.33 18.19 -22.52
CA THR A 183 -9.39 17.68 -23.54
C THR A 183 -8.24 16.89 -22.92
N ASN A 184 -7.97 17.13 -21.64
CA ASN A 184 -6.89 16.52 -20.88
C ASN A 184 -7.50 15.60 -19.82
N ALA A 185 -6.75 14.62 -19.34
CA ALA A 185 -7.09 13.70 -18.29
C ALA A 185 -6.11 13.76 -17.11
N ILE A 186 -6.61 13.37 -15.93
CA ILE A 186 -5.76 12.83 -14.87
C ILE A 186 -5.53 11.35 -15.21
N LEU A 187 -4.29 10.92 -15.12
CA LEU A 187 -3.86 9.56 -15.45
C LEU A 187 -3.60 8.78 -14.15
N LEU A 188 -3.95 7.51 -14.14
CA LEU A 188 -3.72 6.57 -13.05
C LEU A 188 -3.11 5.29 -13.61
N ASP A 189 -2.06 4.80 -12.95
CA ASP A 189 -1.42 3.55 -13.34
C ASP A 189 -0.70 2.87 -12.16
N ASN A 190 -0.38 1.59 -12.33
CA ASN A 190 0.41 0.76 -11.45
C ASN A 190 -0.09 0.81 -10.00
N VAL A 191 -1.39 0.58 -9.84
CA VAL A 191 -2.04 0.46 -8.54
C VAL A 191 -1.69 -0.88 -7.94
N SER A 192 -1.16 -0.86 -6.72
CA SER A 192 -0.78 -2.06 -5.99
C SER A 192 -1.15 -1.95 -4.52
N MET A 193 -1.49 -3.09 -3.93
CA MET A 193 -1.65 -3.24 -2.50
C MET A 193 -0.99 -4.54 -2.07
N THR A 194 0.10 -4.42 -1.33
CA THR A 194 0.84 -5.58 -0.82
C THR A 194 0.81 -5.57 0.69
N LEU A 195 0.74 -6.76 1.29
CA LEU A 195 0.88 -6.89 2.74
C LEU A 195 2.23 -6.26 3.19
N THR A 196 2.35 -5.76 4.40
CA THR A 196 3.64 -5.33 4.94
C THR A 196 3.68 -5.60 6.43
N TYR A 197 4.85 -5.43 7.03
CA TYR A 197 5.08 -5.72 8.44
C TYR A 197 5.58 -4.47 9.15
N PRO A 198 5.11 -4.21 10.38
CA PRO A 198 5.65 -3.13 11.18
C PRO A 198 7.14 -3.40 11.47
N PRO A 199 7.95 -2.35 11.64
CA PRO A 199 9.38 -2.51 11.90
C PRO A 199 9.59 -3.27 13.21
N LEU A 200 10.27 -4.41 13.12
CA LEU A 200 10.66 -5.22 14.27
C LEU A 200 12.01 -4.72 14.79
N SER A 201 12.04 -4.27 16.04
CA SER A 201 13.29 -3.95 16.74
C SER A 201 13.66 -5.03 17.74
N LEU A 202 14.96 -5.28 17.86
CA LEU A 202 15.55 -6.20 18.82
C LEU A 202 16.51 -5.44 19.74
N ARG A 203 16.39 -5.67 21.05
CA ARG A 203 17.32 -5.15 22.07
C ARG A 203 17.71 -6.25 23.03
N PHE A 204 18.96 -6.23 23.49
CA PHE A 204 19.41 -7.08 24.59
C PHE A 204 19.10 -6.40 25.93
N SER A 205 18.58 -7.16 26.89
CA SER A 205 18.32 -6.74 28.26
C SER A 205 19.08 -7.66 29.23
N PRO A 206 20.07 -7.15 29.98
CA PRO A 206 20.82 -7.94 30.94
C PRO A 206 19.93 -8.57 32.02
N PRO A 207 20.31 -9.75 32.57
CA PRO A 207 21.55 -10.47 32.28
C PRO A 207 21.50 -11.34 31.03
N ASN A 208 20.32 -11.77 30.55
CA ASN A 208 20.23 -12.76 29.46
C ASN A 208 18.87 -12.76 28.73
N SER A 209 18.31 -11.59 28.43
CA SER A 209 17.01 -11.49 27.76
C SER A 209 17.11 -10.75 26.43
N LEU A 210 16.30 -11.17 25.46
CA LEU A 210 16.03 -10.45 24.22
C LEU A 210 14.65 -9.82 24.30
N VAL A 211 14.59 -8.53 23.99
CA VAL A 211 13.37 -7.74 23.94
C VAL A 211 13.09 -7.39 22.49
N PHE A 212 12.01 -7.98 21.97
CA PHE A 212 11.45 -7.68 20.66
C PHE A 212 10.35 -6.65 20.83
N ASN A 213 10.32 -5.62 19.99
CA ASN A 213 9.22 -4.67 19.97
C ASN A 213 8.86 -4.24 18.55
N TRP A 214 7.60 -3.89 18.36
CA TRP A 214 7.06 -3.30 17.14
C TRP A 214 5.86 -2.41 17.47
N PRO A 215 5.52 -1.42 16.63
CA PRO A 215 4.34 -0.58 16.82
C PRO A 215 3.07 -1.41 17.07
N PHE A 216 2.31 -1.01 18.10
CA PHE A 216 1.02 -1.63 18.41
C PHE A 216 0.01 -1.31 17.30
N THR A 217 -0.53 -2.34 16.67
CA THR A 217 -1.40 -2.23 15.48
C THR A 217 -2.79 -2.86 15.71
N ASN A 218 -3.19 -3.15 16.96
CA ASN A 218 -4.34 -4.02 17.29
C ASN A 218 -4.30 -5.40 16.61
N SER A 219 -3.17 -5.73 15.99
CA SER A 219 -2.99 -6.88 15.12
C SER A 219 -2.47 -8.09 15.90
N PRO A 220 -2.86 -9.31 15.50
CA PRO A 220 -2.35 -10.52 16.11
C PRO A 220 -0.95 -10.91 15.58
N TYR A 221 -0.06 -9.96 15.27
CA TYR A 221 1.32 -10.30 14.88
C TYR A 221 1.97 -11.23 15.91
N ARG A 222 2.70 -12.23 15.41
CA ARG A 222 3.48 -13.18 16.20
C ARG A 222 4.94 -13.14 15.79
N LEU A 223 5.82 -13.49 16.71
CA LEU A 223 7.23 -13.68 16.41
C LEU A 223 7.45 -15.10 15.90
N GLN A 224 8.17 -15.25 14.80
CA GLN A 224 8.73 -16.53 14.38
C GLN A 224 10.24 -16.54 14.58
N ALA A 225 10.79 -17.74 14.79
CA ALA A 225 12.22 -17.96 14.88
C ALA A 225 12.66 -19.08 13.92
N ILE A 226 13.92 -19.01 13.48
CA ILE A 226 14.58 -20.06 12.72
C ILE A 226 16.07 -20.11 13.06
N ALA A 227 16.67 -21.29 12.99
CA ALA A 227 18.09 -21.48 13.30
C ALA A 227 19.03 -21.11 12.13
N SER A 228 18.54 -21.16 10.89
CA SER A 228 19.29 -20.83 9.68
C SER A 228 18.39 -20.21 8.62
N LEU A 229 18.91 -19.23 7.87
CA LEU A 229 18.19 -18.61 6.76
C LEU A 229 18.10 -19.48 5.52
N THR A 230 18.92 -20.54 5.44
CA THR A 230 18.83 -21.54 4.38
C THR A 230 17.72 -22.56 4.64
N ALA A 231 17.16 -22.58 5.86
CA ALA A 231 16.04 -23.43 6.21
C ALA A 231 14.70 -22.75 5.90
N THR A 232 13.65 -23.54 5.68
CA THR A 232 12.31 -23.04 5.29
C THR A 232 11.26 -23.18 6.40
N ASN A 233 11.60 -23.85 7.50
CA ASN A 233 10.72 -24.19 8.61
C ASN A 233 10.78 -23.15 9.75
N TRP A 234 10.20 -21.97 9.50
CA TRP A 234 10.00 -20.97 10.55
C TRP A 234 9.04 -21.50 11.62
N VAL A 235 9.41 -21.37 12.89
CA VAL A 235 8.58 -21.79 14.03
C VAL A 235 7.92 -20.57 14.65
N THR A 236 6.59 -20.57 14.73
CA THR A 236 5.83 -19.54 15.44
C THR A 236 5.97 -19.72 16.95
N LEU A 237 6.41 -18.67 17.64
CA LEU A 237 6.53 -18.67 19.08
C LEU A 237 5.15 -18.47 19.72
N THR A 238 4.92 -19.14 20.85
CA THR A 238 3.65 -19.11 21.59
C THR A 238 3.52 -17.94 22.56
N ASN A 239 4.59 -17.16 22.75
CA ASN A 239 4.58 -15.98 23.60
C ASN A 239 3.56 -14.96 23.06
N VAL A 240 2.57 -14.63 23.89
CA VAL A 240 1.61 -13.58 23.59
C VAL A 240 2.32 -12.22 23.74
N PRO A 241 2.30 -11.35 22.73
CA PRO A 241 2.87 -10.01 22.86
C PRO A 241 2.15 -9.23 23.96
N ALA A 242 2.93 -8.61 24.85
CA ALA A 242 2.42 -7.68 25.86
C ALA A 242 2.40 -6.26 25.30
N ASN A 243 1.45 -5.45 25.74
CA ASN A 243 1.43 -4.03 25.40
C ASN A 243 2.39 -3.26 26.33
N ALA A 244 3.30 -2.52 25.73
CA ALA A 244 4.28 -1.68 26.42
C ALA A 244 4.24 -0.26 25.82
N GLY A 245 3.36 0.59 26.37
CA GLY A 245 3.07 1.90 25.81
C GLY A 245 2.43 1.77 24.43
N THR A 246 3.06 2.35 23.40
CA THR A 246 2.61 2.32 22.00
C THR A 246 3.16 1.15 21.20
N ASN A 247 3.83 0.19 21.84
CA ASN A 247 4.43 -0.96 21.20
C ASN A 247 3.85 -2.28 21.72
N SER A 248 3.80 -3.27 20.85
CA SER A 248 3.76 -4.68 21.24
C SER A 248 5.18 -5.14 21.58
N GLN A 249 5.31 -5.96 22.62
CA GLN A 249 6.59 -6.44 23.12
C GLN A 249 6.56 -7.94 23.41
N VAL A 250 7.63 -8.63 23.04
CA VAL A 250 7.91 -10.01 23.47
C VAL A 250 9.28 -10.05 24.12
N VAL A 251 9.36 -10.66 25.29
CA VAL A 251 10.63 -10.89 26.00
C VAL A 251 10.92 -12.38 26.00
N LEU A 252 12.09 -12.75 25.48
CA LEU A 252 12.59 -14.13 25.44
C LEU A 252 13.89 -14.22 26.22
N ALA A 253 14.19 -15.40 26.77
CA ALA A 253 15.55 -15.71 27.17
C ALA A 253 16.46 -15.69 25.94
N ALA A 254 17.68 -15.16 26.07
CA ALA A 254 18.63 -15.18 24.98
C ALA A 254 19.02 -16.64 24.68
N PRO A 255 18.95 -17.07 23.40
CA PRO A 255 19.24 -18.45 23.04
C PRO A 255 20.73 -18.75 23.16
N ALA A 256 21.07 -20.01 23.44
CA ALA A 256 22.46 -20.48 23.47
C ALA A 256 23.09 -20.57 22.07
N SER A 257 22.27 -20.53 21.01
CA SER A 257 22.69 -20.56 19.61
C SER A 257 22.13 -19.37 18.85
N GLN A 258 22.76 -19.04 17.73
CA GLN A 258 22.23 -18.03 16.81
C GLN A 258 20.82 -18.41 16.34
N GLN A 259 19.95 -17.40 16.25
CA GLN A 259 18.62 -17.50 15.69
C GLN A 259 18.34 -16.25 14.84
N PHE A 260 17.37 -16.38 13.95
CA PHE A 260 16.82 -15.29 13.15
C PHE A 260 15.33 -15.16 13.45
N TRP A 261 14.84 -13.93 13.44
CA TRP A 261 13.46 -13.62 13.83
C TRP A 261 12.75 -12.77 12.79
N ARG A 262 11.44 -12.96 12.69
CA ARG A 262 10.56 -12.11 11.88
C ARG A 262 9.17 -12.03 12.51
N LEU A 263 8.41 -11.03 12.09
CA LEU A 263 6.98 -11.01 12.35
C LEU A 263 6.22 -11.85 11.34
N THR A 264 5.09 -12.40 11.77
CA THR A 264 4.13 -13.09 10.92
C THR A 264 2.72 -12.75 11.39
N LEU A 265 1.76 -12.82 10.47
CA LEU A 265 0.35 -12.86 10.83
C LEU A 265 -0.04 -14.32 11.17
N PRO A 266 -1.09 -14.55 11.97
CA PRO A 266 -1.64 -15.88 12.23
C PRO A 266 -2.06 -16.62 10.97
#